data_AF-A0A8S2XLC9-F1
#
_entry.id   AF-A0A8S2XLC9-F1
#
_cell.length_a   1.000
_cell.length_b   1.000
_cell.length_c   1.000
_cell.angle_alpha   90.00
_cell.angle_beta   90.00
_cell.angle_gamma   90.00
#
_symmetry.space_group_name_H-M   'P 1'
#
loop_
_entity.id
_entity.type
_entity.pdbx_description
1 polymer ?
#
loop_
_entity_poly.entity_id
_entity_poly.type
_entity_poly.pdbx_seq_one_letter_code
_entity_poly.pdbx_strand_id
1 'polypeptide(L)' 'MASSSFNDKHSALRFADVGALSKRMLAPIDGYEKAPLVSLEEAVKPLVNIVPKIERNVYVVQENCQNPED' A
#
# COMPACT_ATOMS: atom_id res chain seq x y z
N MET A 1 -5.11 9.16 45.13
CA MET A 1 -4.58 7.99 44.40
C MET A 1 -5.00 8.15 42.95
N ALA A 2 -4.03 8.22 42.05
CA ALA A 2 -4.17 8.74 40.69
C ALA A 2 -5.18 7.94 39.84
N SER A 3 -6.16 8.65 39.29
CA SER A 3 -6.99 8.18 38.18
C SER A 3 -6.11 8.15 36.93
N SER A 4 -5.62 6.98 36.55
CA SER A 4 -4.88 6.77 35.31
C SER A 4 -5.75 7.16 34.11
N SER A 5 -5.29 8.16 33.38
CA SER A 5 -5.94 8.72 32.21
C SER A 5 -6.08 7.67 31.11
N PHE A 6 -7.32 7.38 30.72
CA PHE A 6 -7.58 6.68 29.46
C PHE A 6 -7.17 7.63 28.33
N ASN A 7 -6.10 7.27 27.62
CA ASN A 7 -5.63 7.99 26.45
C ASN A 7 -6.53 7.68 25.24
N ASP A 8 -7.80 8.08 25.34
CA ASP A 8 -8.81 8.01 24.27
C ASP A 8 -8.71 9.23 23.34
N LYS A 9 -7.55 9.39 22.70
CA LYS A 9 -7.35 10.46 21.71
C LYS A 9 -6.55 9.93 20.54
N HIS A 10 -7.25 9.35 19.57
CA HIS A 10 -7.01 9.44 18.11
C HIS A 10 -7.74 8.38 17.26
N SER A 11 -8.81 7.76 17.75
CA SER A 11 -9.74 6.99 16.88
C SER A 11 -10.83 7.86 16.25
N ALA A 12 -10.61 9.17 16.19
CA ALA A 12 -11.50 10.11 15.51
C ALA A 12 -11.41 9.91 13.98
N LEU A 13 -12.33 9.10 13.47
CA LEU A 13 -12.98 9.30 12.18
C LEU A 13 -12.05 9.34 10.94
N ARG A 14 -11.39 8.21 10.60
CA ARG A 14 -11.05 7.96 9.18
C ARG A 14 -12.28 7.45 8.42
N PHE A 15 -13.36 8.22 8.47
CA PHE A 15 -14.50 8.03 7.56
C PHE A 15 -14.12 8.68 6.23
N ALA A 16 -13.32 7.96 5.44
CA ALA A 16 -13.09 8.21 4.03
C ALA A 16 -12.59 9.63 3.67
N ASP A 17 -11.29 9.75 3.34
CA ASP A 17 -10.76 10.80 2.44
C ASP A 17 -11.32 10.62 1.00
N VAL A 18 -12.61 10.33 0.87
CA VAL A 18 -13.32 10.37 -0.40
C VAL A 18 -13.91 11.76 -0.48
N GLY A 19 -13.03 12.76 -0.64
CA GLY A 19 -13.42 14.02 -1.22
C GLY A 19 -14.13 13.75 -2.55
N ALA A 20 -15.05 14.62 -2.95
CA ALA A 20 -15.83 14.45 -4.19
C ALA A 20 -14.88 14.09 -5.34
N LEU A 21 -14.88 12.81 -5.75
CA LEU A 21 -14.01 12.34 -6.82
C LEU A 21 -14.31 13.23 -8.02
N SER A 22 -13.29 13.95 -8.46
CA SER A 22 -13.36 14.77 -9.66
C SER A 22 -13.95 13.90 -10.76
N LYS A 23 -15.16 14.24 -11.23
CA LYS A 23 -15.82 13.56 -12.36
C LYS A 23 -15.07 13.76 -13.68
N ARG A 24 -13.93 14.46 -13.66
CA ARG A 24 -13.07 14.59 -14.83
C ARG A 24 -12.38 13.26 -15.05
N MET A 25 -12.58 12.72 -16.23
CA MET A 25 -11.81 11.59 -16.72
C MET A 25 -10.34 12.00 -16.73
N LEU A 26 -9.53 11.34 -15.92
CA LEU A 26 -8.08 11.55 -15.94
C LEU A 26 -7.54 11.02 -17.27
N ALA A 27 -6.49 11.66 -17.78
CA ALA A 27 -5.76 11.12 -18.91
C ALA A 27 -5.16 9.75 -18.51
N PRO A 28 -5.10 8.77 -19.43
CA PRO A 28 -4.36 7.55 -19.19
C PRO A 28 -2.90 7.85 -18.81
N ILE A 29 -2.30 6.93 -18.05
CA ILE A 29 -0.88 7.03 -17.69
C ILE A 29 -0.05 6.92 -18.98
N ASP A 30 0.98 7.76 -19.11
CA ASP A 30 1.90 7.74 -20.26
C ASP A 30 2.46 6.33 -20.48
N GLY A 31 2.35 5.83 -21.71
CA GLY A 31 2.76 4.49 -22.12
C GLY A 31 1.71 3.39 -21.90
N TYR A 32 0.57 3.72 -21.29
CA TYR A 32 -0.55 2.78 -21.04
C TYR A 32 -1.84 3.22 -21.75
N GLU A 33 -1.78 4.16 -22.69
CA GLU A 33 -2.95 4.72 -23.38
C GLU A 33 -3.71 3.68 -24.20
N LYS A 34 -3.01 2.61 -24.62
CA LYS A 34 -3.57 1.49 -25.39
C LYS A 34 -3.82 0.24 -24.55
N ALA A 35 -3.50 0.28 -23.25
CA ALA A 35 -3.72 -0.86 -22.38
C ALA A 35 -5.23 -1.03 -22.11
N PRO A 36 -5.77 -2.26 -22.15
CA PRO A 36 -7.15 -2.49 -21.80
C PRO A 36 -7.37 -2.13 -20.33
N LEU A 37 -8.51 -1.50 -20.03
CA LEU A 37 -8.96 -1.35 -18.66
C LEU A 37 -9.32 -2.73 -18.11
N VAL A 38 -8.65 -3.11 -17.03
CA VAL A 38 -8.85 -4.39 -16.34
C VAL A 38 -9.39 -4.14 -14.94
N SER A 39 -10.01 -5.16 -14.34
CA SER A 39 -10.43 -5.06 -12.94
C SER A 39 -9.22 -5.06 -12.00
N LEU A 40 -9.41 -4.62 -10.76
CA LEU A 40 -8.35 -4.67 -9.75
C LEU A 40 -7.87 -6.10 -9.51
N GLU A 41 -8.79 -7.08 -9.52
CA GLU A 41 -8.48 -8.50 -9.34
C GLU A 41 -7.61 -9.03 -10.48
N GLU A 42 -7.76 -8.52 -11.70
CA GLU A 42 -6.93 -8.91 -12.84
C GLU A 42 -5.57 -8.21 -12.81
N ALA A 43 -5.53 -6.94 -12.43
CA ALA A 43 -4.29 -6.16 -12.33
C ALA A 43 -3.29 -6.75 -11.33
N VAL A 44 -3.77 -7.38 -10.25
CA VAL A 44 -2.91 -7.96 -9.21
C VAL A 44 -2.38 -9.36 -9.53
N LYS A 45 -2.99 -10.11 -10.45
CA LYS A 45 -2.53 -11.47 -10.84
C LYS A 45 -1.03 -11.53 -11.19
N PRO A 46 -0.48 -10.66 -12.06
CA PRO A 46 0.95 -10.71 -12.40
C PRO A 46 1.85 -10.38 -11.20
N LEU A 47 1.36 -9.60 -10.23
CA LEU A 47 2.13 -9.22 -9.04
C LEU A 47 2.31 -10.40 -8.08
N VAL A 48 1.45 -11.41 -8.09
CA VAL A 48 1.56 -12.58 -7.21
C VAL A 48 2.92 -13.27 -7.34
N ASN A 49 3.49 -13.29 -8.55
CA ASN A 49 4.78 -13.91 -8.80
C ASN A 49 5.98 -13.09 -8.30
N ILE A 50 5.81 -11.78 -8.05
CA ILE A 50 6.90 -10.93 -7.56
C ILE A 50 7.10 -11.09 -6.05
N VAL A 51 6.03 -11.40 -5.31
CA VAL A 51 6.05 -11.48 -3.84
C VAL A 51 7.07 -12.50 -3.34
N PRO A 52 7.10 -13.76 -3.82
CA PRO A 52 8.10 -14.74 -3.37
C PRO A 52 9.55 -14.33 -3.68
N LYS A 53 9.75 -13.59 -4.78
CA LYS A 53 11.08 -13.07 -5.16
C LYS A 53 11.53 -11.97 -4.21
N ILE A 54 10.63 -11.07 -3.83
CA ILE A 54 10.92 -10.01 -2.85
C ILE A 54 11.19 -10.63 -1.49
N GLU A 55 10.36 -11.58 -1.03
CA GLU A 55 10.57 -12.30 0.23
C GLU A 55 11.94 -12.99 0.29
N ARG A 56 12.33 -13.68 -0.78
CA ARG A 56 13.66 -14.29 -0.87
C ARG A 56 14.78 -13.24 -0.77
N ASN A 57 14.64 -12.12 -1.46
CA ASN A 57 15.65 -11.05 -1.42
C ASN A 57 15.76 -10.45 -0.02
N VAL A 58 14.63 -10.20 0.66
CA VAL A 58 14.59 -9.73 2.05
C VAL A 58 15.29 -10.73 2.97
N TYR A 59 14.96 -12.02 2.84
CA TYR A 59 15.59 -13.07 3.63
C TYR A 59 17.11 -13.10 3.45
N VAL A 60 17.60 -13.04 2.20
CA VAL A 60 19.04 -12.99 1.91
C VAL A 60 19.69 -11.75 2.54
N VAL A 61 19.05 -10.59 2.45
CA VAL A 61 19.58 -9.37 3.05
C VAL A 61 19.63 -9.48 4.57
N GLN A 62 18.58 -9.99 5.21
CA GLN A 62 18.53 -10.18 6.67
C GLN A 62 19.66 -11.08 7.18
N GLU A 63 19.94 -12.21 6.51
CA GLU A 63 21.02 -13.11 6.89
C GLU A 63 22.41 -12.48 6.73
N ASN A 64 22.59 -11.59 5.75
CA ASN A 64 23.89 -11.00 5.43
C ASN A 64 24.12 -9.61 6.07
N CYS A 65 23.09 -8.98 6.62
CA CYS A 65 23.20 -7.66 7.23
C CYS A 65 23.61 -7.78 8.70
N GLN A 66 24.83 -7.35 9.02
CA GLN A 66 25.36 -7.43 10.39
C GLN A 66 24.79 -6.36 11.34
N ASN A 67 24.30 -5.24 10.80
CA ASN A 67 23.65 -4.15 11.52
C ASN A 67 22.56 -3.54 10.61
N PRO A 68 21.34 -4.08 10.60
CA PRO A 68 20.23 -3.44 9.91
C PRO A 68 19.86 -2.12 10.60
N GLU A 69 19.70 -1.04 9.83
CA GLU A 69 18.98 0.14 10.30
C GLU A 69 17.48 -0.14 10.11
N ASP A 70 16.77 -0.27 11.24
CA ASP A 70 15.32 -0.44 11.33
C ASP A 70 14.61 0.91 11.24
#